data_AF-A0A3D1VIV1-F1
#
_entry.id   AF-A0A3D1VIV1-F1
#
_cell.length_a   1.000
_cell.length_b   1.000
_cell.length_c   1.000
_cell.angle_alpha   90.00
_cell.angle_beta   90.00
_cell.angle_gamma   90.00
#
_symmetry.space_group_name_H-M   'P 1'
#
loop_
_entity.id
_entity.type
_entity.pdbx_description
1 polymer ?
#
loop_
_entity_poly.entity_id
_entity_poly.type
_entity_poly.pdbx_seq_one_letter_code
_entity_poly.pdbx_strand_id
1 'polypeptide(L)'
;SPRGTKALAYMTQRGFTRLTLMRFGIGYADSSWDSLSQHLLQEGYTLEEMKSTFLAGQAKNGRMFDYFRNRIMFPIFDPAGKVVGFSGRFLGTPGEQDRKYFNTADTPLYKKSRNLYALNFAKNARTGYLILCEGCPDVVALHQAGIRSAVATLGTSITSEHA
;
A
#
# COMPACT_ATOMS: atom_id res chain seq x y z
N SER A 1 0.87 8.03 16.04
CA SER A 1 -0.30 8.70 16.66
C SER A 1 -1.13 7.66 17.43
N PRO A 2 -1.98 8.08 18.40
CA PRO A 2 -2.87 7.16 19.12
C PRO A 2 -3.75 6.30 18.20
N ARG A 3 -4.20 6.86 17.07
CA ARG A 3 -5.01 6.17 16.05
C ARG A 3 -4.33 4.93 15.46
N GLY A 4 -3.00 4.94 15.34
CA GLY A 4 -2.23 3.82 14.77
C GLY A 4 -1.83 2.72 15.76
N THR A 5 -2.22 2.80 17.03
CA THR A 5 -1.75 1.88 18.08
C THR A 5 -2.11 0.43 17.79
N LYS A 6 -3.36 0.16 17.36
CA LYS A 6 -3.82 -1.19 17.00
C LYS A 6 -3.06 -1.75 15.79
N ALA A 7 -2.83 -0.91 14.78
CA ALA A 7 -2.09 -1.27 13.57
C ALA A 7 -0.64 -1.64 13.89
N LEU A 8 0.02 -0.82 14.72
CA LEU A 8 1.37 -1.08 15.17
C LEU A 8 1.46 -2.37 16.00
N ALA A 9 0.55 -2.55 16.97
CA ALA A 9 0.49 -3.76 17.77
C ALA A 9 0.32 -5.02 16.91
N TYR A 10 -0.59 -4.98 15.92
CA TYR A 10 -0.78 -6.05 14.96
C TYR A 10 0.51 -6.38 14.20
N MET A 11 1.19 -5.37 13.65
CA MET A 11 2.42 -5.60 12.89
C MET A 11 3.57 -6.10 13.76
N THR A 12 3.69 -5.60 15.00
CA THR A 12 4.69 -6.08 15.96
C THR A 12 4.42 -7.51 16.39
N GLN A 13 3.15 -7.89 16.65
CA GLN A 13 2.77 -9.28 16.93
C GLN A 13 3.10 -10.23 15.77
N ARG A 14 3.07 -9.72 14.53
CA ARG A 14 3.48 -10.44 13.32
C ARG A 14 5.00 -10.47 13.10
N GLY A 15 5.79 -9.95 14.03
CA GLY A 15 7.25 -9.98 14.00
C GLY A 15 7.91 -8.84 13.23
N PHE A 16 7.17 -7.83 12.75
CA PHE A 16 7.77 -6.70 12.06
C PHE A 16 8.36 -5.69 13.04
N THR A 17 9.64 -5.36 12.86
CA THR A 17 10.33 -4.35 13.66
C THR A 17 9.93 -2.94 13.25
N ARG A 18 9.99 -1.98 14.18
CA ARG A 18 9.76 -0.57 13.85
C ARG A 18 10.70 -0.06 12.74
N LEU A 19 11.95 -0.51 12.73
CA LEU A 19 12.91 -0.16 11.68
C LEU A 19 12.42 -0.61 10.30
N THR A 20 11.93 -1.84 10.19
CA THR A 20 11.32 -2.36 8.96
C THR A 20 10.09 -1.55 8.55
N LEU A 21 9.18 -1.26 9.49
CA LEU A 21 7.99 -0.47 9.20
C LEU A 21 8.35 0.93 8.67
N MET A 22 9.33 1.60 9.28
CA MET A 22 9.82 2.91 8.82
C MET A 22 10.48 2.81 7.44
N ARG A 23 11.35 1.80 7.23
CA ARG A 23 12.06 1.61 5.95
C ARG A 23 11.09 1.41 4.78
N PHE A 24 9.99 0.70 5.00
CA PHE A 24 8.96 0.46 3.98
C PHE A 24 7.86 1.53 3.94
N GLY A 25 7.92 2.53 4.82
CA GLY A 25 6.90 3.58 4.91
C GLY A 25 5.51 3.05 5.33
N ILE A 26 5.45 1.93 6.07
CA ILE A 26 4.17 1.31 6.44
C ILE A 26 3.43 2.23 7.42
N GLY A 27 2.19 2.56 7.06
CA GLY A 27 1.32 3.47 7.78
C GLY A 27 -0.02 2.87 8.19
N TYR A 28 -0.95 3.73 8.60
CA TYR A 28 -2.31 3.36 8.95
C TYR A 28 -3.29 4.42 8.46
N ALA A 29 -4.32 3.99 7.73
CA ALA A 29 -5.48 4.79 7.39
C ALA A 29 -6.56 4.58 8.46
N ASP A 30 -7.06 5.67 9.06
CA ASP A 30 -8.07 5.58 10.09
C ASP A 30 -9.44 5.17 9.53
N SER A 31 -10.41 4.96 10.43
CA SER A 31 -11.75 4.48 10.07
C SER A 31 -12.69 5.59 9.61
N SER A 32 -12.24 6.85 9.56
CA SER A 32 -13.07 7.96 9.11
C SER A 32 -13.44 7.79 7.64
N TRP A 33 -14.58 8.35 7.24
CA TRP A 33 -15.02 8.29 5.86
C TRP A 33 -14.23 9.19 4.92
N ASP A 34 -13.70 10.31 5.40
CA ASP A 34 -13.13 11.37 4.58
C ASP A 34 -11.92 12.08 5.24
N SER A 35 -11.28 11.47 6.24
CA SER A 35 -10.18 12.13 6.98
C SER A 35 -9.00 12.51 6.07
N LEU A 36 -8.64 11.66 5.11
CA LEU A 36 -7.61 11.95 4.12
C LEU A 36 -8.09 13.03 3.16
N SER A 37 -9.29 12.88 2.60
CA SER A 37 -9.84 13.84 1.64
C SER A 37 -9.91 15.25 2.21
N GLN A 38 -10.41 15.40 3.44
CA GLN A 38 -10.48 16.69 4.13
C GLN A 38 -9.09 17.29 4.36
N HIS A 39 -8.12 16.46 4.76
CA HIS A 39 -6.74 16.91 4.93
C HIS A 39 -6.13 17.39 3.62
N LEU A 40 -6.28 16.62 2.53
CA LEU A 40 -5.73 17.00 1.22
C LEU A 40 -6.38 18.26 0.64
N LEU A 41 -7.67 18.49 0.88
CA LEU A 41 -8.32 19.75 0.53
C LEU A 41 -7.72 20.94 1.29
N GLN A 42 -7.40 20.76 2.58
CA GLN A 42 -6.74 21.80 3.38
C GLN A 42 -5.33 22.11 2.86
N GLU A 43 -4.63 21.10 2.32
CA GLU A 43 -3.33 21.25 1.67
C GLU A 43 -3.42 21.82 0.24
N GLY A 44 -4.63 22.07 -0.28
CA GLY A 44 -4.86 22.70 -1.59
C GLY A 44 -5.01 21.74 -2.76
N TYR A 45 -5.08 20.43 -2.53
CA TYR A 45 -5.35 19.45 -3.58
C TYR A 45 -6.83 19.42 -3.98
N THR A 46 -7.08 19.16 -5.25
CA THR A 46 -8.43 19.07 -5.81
C THR A 46 -9.02 17.65 -5.70
N LEU A 47 -10.35 17.56 -5.70
CA LEU A 47 -11.05 16.27 -5.75
C LEU A 47 -10.67 15.44 -6.99
N GLU A 48 -10.42 16.09 -8.13
CA GLU A 48 -10.03 15.38 -9.36
C GLU A 48 -8.61 14.80 -9.27
N GLU A 49 -7.67 15.48 -8.61
CA GLU A 49 -6.35 14.92 -8.30
C GLU A 49 -6.46 13.70 -7.37
N MET A 50 -7.29 13.79 -6.34
CA MET A 50 -7.52 12.65 -5.43
C MET A 50 -8.20 11.46 -6.11
N LYS A 51 -9.15 11.71 -7.02
CA LYS A 51 -9.82 10.66 -7.82
C LYS A 51 -8.86 10.01 -8.81
N SER A 52 -8.10 10.81 -9.54
CA SER A 52 -7.14 10.31 -10.54
C SER A 52 -5.99 9.50 -9.93
N THR A 53 -5.69 9.71 -8.65
CA THR A 53 -4.69 8.96 -7.87
C THR A 53 -5.29 7.85 -7.01
N PHE A 54 -6.60 7.62 -7.09
CA PHE A 54 -7.33 6.58 -6.33
C PHE A 54 -7.21 6.73 -4.80
N LEU A 55 -7.07 7.96 -4.31
CA LEU A 55 -7.04 8.25 -2.88
C LEU A 55 -8.44 8.50 -2.32
N ALA A 56 -9.28 9.19 -3.10
CA ALA A 56 -10.67 9.50 -2.74
C ALA A 56 -11.62 9.34 -3.92
N GLY A 57 -12.91 9.18 -3.60
CA GLY A 57 -14.01 9.16 -4.56
C GLY A 57 -15.15 10.07 -4.11
N GLN A 58 -16.17 10.15 -4.96
CA GLN A 58 -17.40 10.89 -4.65
C GLN A 58 -18.61 9.96 -4.88
N ALA A 59 -19.47 9.86 -3.87
CA ALA A 59 -20.72 9.12 -3.97
C ALA A 59 -21.74 9.89 -4.82
N LYS A 60 -22.80 9.20 -5.28
CA LYS A 60 -23.85 9.81 -6.11
C LYS A 60 -24.55 11.00 -5.45
N ASN A 61 -24.56 11.06 -4.12
CA ASN A 61 -25.12 12.16 -3.33
C ASN A 61 -24.12 13.32 -3.11
N GLY A 62 -22.99 13.33 -3.81
CA GLY A 62 -21.97 14.38 -3.72
C GLY A 62 -21.00 14.24 -2.54
N ARG A 63 -21.23 13.30 -1.61
CA ARG A 63 -20.32 13.11 -0.46
C ARG A 63 -19.01 12.47 -0.89
N MET A 64 -17.90 13.05 -0.46
CA MET A 64 -16.57 12.46 -0.66
C MET A 64 -16.34 11.29 0.28
N PHE A 65 -15.46 10.39 -0.14
CA PHE A 65 -15.00 9.29 0.71
C PHE A 65 -13.57 8.88 0.36
N ASP A 66 -12.83 8.42 1.35
CA ASP A 66 -11.49 7.86 1.21
C ASP A 66 -11.58 6.40 0.79
N TYR A 67 -10.79 5.99 -0.20
CA TYR A 67 -10.78 4.60 -0.65
C TYR A 67 -10.21 3.64 0.41
N PHE A 68 -9.25 4.11 1.21
CA PHE A 68 -8.58 3.32 2.24
C PHE A 68 -9.04 3.76 3.62
N ARG A 69 -9.73 2.87 4.34
CA ARG A 69 -10.23 3.12 5.70
C ARG A 69 -9.99 1.92 6.58
N ASN A 70 -9.61 2.14 7.83
CA ASN A 70 -9.31 1.10 8.82
C ASN A 70 -8.31 0.06 8.30
N ARG A 71 -7.20 0.54 7.71
CA ARG A 71 -6.23 -0.30 7.01
C ARG A 71 -4.79 -0.01 7.42
N ILE A 72 -4.00 -1.07 7.56
CA ILE A 72 -2.54 -0.96 7.52
C ILE A 72 -2.14 -0.69 6.07
N MET A 73 -1.39 0.38 5.85
CA MET A 73 -1.06 0.88 4.52
C MET A 73 0.37 0.50 4.14
N PHE A 74 0.51 -0.17 3.00
CA PHE A 74 1.77 -0.50 2.36
C PHE A 74 1.93 0.40 1.13
N PRO A 75 2.82 1.40 1.14
CA PRO A 75 3.10 2.23 -0.02
C PRO A 75 3.68 1.41 -1.17
N ILE A 76 3.21 1.66 -2.38
CA ILE A 76 3.71 1.08 -3.61
C ILE A 76 4.63 2.11 -4.25
N PHE A 77 5.86 1.71 -4.54
CA PHE A 77 6.86 2.58 -5.13
C PHE A 77 7.05 2.28 -6.62
N ASP A 78 7.33 3.32 -7.40
CA ASP A 78 7.97 3.16 -8.70
C ASP A 78 9.45 2.75 -8.53
N PRO A 79 10.15 2.35 -9.60
CA PRO A 79 11.57 2.02 -9.51
C PRO A 79 12.45 3.17 -9.02
N ALA A 80 12.03 4.44 -9.14
CA ALA A 80 12.75 5.60 -8.64
C ALA A 80 12.53 5.85 -7.14
N GLY A 81 11.62 5.13 -6.50
CA GLY A 81 11.30 5.26 -5.08
C GLY A 81 10.21 6.29 -4.78
N LYS A 82 9.45 6.76 -5.78
CA LYS A 82 8.28 7.62 -5.58
C LYS A 82 7.05 6.77 -5.29
N VAL A 83 6.21 7.21 -4.35
CA VAL A 83 4.95 6.52 -4.05
C VAL A 83 3.98 6.76 -5.21
N VAL A 84 3.46 5.68 -5.78
CA VAL A 84 2.51 5.71 -6.91
C VAL A 84 1.17 5.07 -6.60
N GLY A 85 1.04 4.48 -5.41
CA GLY A 85 -0.20 3.89 -4.92
C GLY A 85 -0.01 3.23 -3.58
N PHE A 86 -1.04 2.52 -3.13
CA PHE A 86 -1.07 1.81 -1.86
C PHE A 86 -1.77 0.45 -1.99
N SER A 87 -1.29 -0.50 -1.18
CA SER A 87 -2.03 -1.69 -0.78
C SER A 87 -2.43 -1.56 0.69
N GLY A 88 -3.69 -1.83 1.01
CA GLY A 88 -4.23 -1.67 2.35
C GLY A 88 -4.76 -2.98 2.92
N ARG A 89 -4.21 -3.43 4.05
CA ARG A 89 -4.70 -4.60 4.80
C ARG A 89 -5.75 -4.17 5.82
N PHE A 90 -6.97 -4.69 5.72
CA PHE A 90 -8.05 -4.37 6.65
C PHE A 90 -7.72 -4.82 8.08
N LEU A 91 -8.03 -3.95 9.06
CA LEU A 91 -7.76 -4.18 10.49
C LEU A 91 -9.04 -4.45 11.31
N GLY A 92 -10.19 -4.62 10.69
CA GLY A 92 -11.44 -5.02 11.35
C GLY A 92 -11.59 -6.53 11.51
N THR A 93 -12.79 -6.96 11.89
CA THR A 93 -13.11 -8.36 12.15
C THR A 93 -13.43 -9.10 10.84
N PRO A 94 -12.90 -10.32 10.60
CA PRO A 94 -13.29 -11.13 9.45
C PRO A 94 -14.82 -11.30 9.37
N GLY A 95 -15.43 -10.95 8.23
CA GLY A 95 -16.88 -11.00 8.04
C GLY A 95 -17.56 -9.63 8.06
N GLU A 96 -16.90 -8.60 8.57
CA GLU A 96 -17.21 -7.22 8.16
C GLU A 96 -16.95 -7.14 6.65
N GLN A 97 -17.82 -6.46 5.89
CA GLN A 97 -17.95 -6.51 4.43
C GLN A 97 -16.72 -5.95 3.65
N ASP A 98 -15.53 -6.02 4.20
CA ASP A 98 -14.33 -5.45 3.63
C ASP A 98 -13.27 -6.51 3.25
N ARG A 99 -12.67 -6.32 2.08
CA ARG A 99 -11.65 -7.23 1.54
C ARG A 99 -10.39 -7.17 2.41
N LYS A 100 -9.85 -8.34 2.76
CA LYS A 100 -8.61 -8.50 3.55
C LYS A 100 -7.47 -7.62 3.01
N TYR A 101 -7.32 -7.55 1.69
CA TYR A 101 -6.47 -6.60 0.98
C TYR A 101 -7.25 -5.81 -0.05
N PHE A 102 -6.94 -4.52 -0.16
CA PHE A 102 -7.48 -3.62 -1.15
C PHE A 102 -6.32 -2.83 -1.75
N ASN A 103 -6.21 -2.85 -3.08
CA ASN A 103 -5.10 -2.23 -3.80
C ASN A 103 -5.62 -1.04 -4.60
N THR A 104 -4.75 -0.04 -4.76
CA THR A 104 -4.97 1.04 -5.72
C THR A 104 -5.34 0.45 -7.08
N ALA A 105 -6.40 0.94 -7.70
CA ALA A 105 -6.70 0.61 -9.09
C ALA A 105 -5.65 1.21 -10.02
N ASP A 106 -5.73 0.90 -11.32
CA ASP A 106 -4.86 1.53 -12.28
C ASP A 106 -5.09 3.05 -12.32
N THR A 107 -4.01 3.80 -12.27
CA THR A 107 -3.96 5.26 -12.37
C THR A 107 -2.99 5.67 -13.48
N PRO A 108 -2.87 6.96 -13.81
CA PRO A 108 -1.79 7.43 -14.68
C PRO A 108 -0.39 7.13 -14.13
N LEU A 109 -0.25 7.02 -12.81
CA LEU A 109 1.03 6.79 -12.12
C LEU A 109 1.31 5.32 -11.84
N TYR A 110 0.27 4.48 -11.78
CA TYR A 110 0.36 3.08 -11.36
C TYR A 110 -0.41 2.16 -12.30
N LYS A 111 0.27 1.12 -12.77
CA LYS A 111 -0.30 0.03 -13.57
C LYS A 111 0.06 -1.29 -12.92
N LYS A 112 -0.96 -2.07 -12.55
CA LYS A 112 -0.76 -3.37 -11.88
C LYS A 112 -0.01 -4.36 -12.75
N SER A 113 -0.16 -4.26 -14.07
CA SER A 113 0.44 -5.17 -15.05
C SER A 113 1.96 -5.04 -15.17
N ARG A 114 2.58 -3.99 -14.64
CA ARG A 114 4.01 -3.71 -14.82
C ARG A 114 4.75 -3.35 -13.53
N ASN A 115 4.05 -3.33 -12.40
CA ASN A 115 4.64 -2.90 -11.13
C ASN A 115 4.83 -4.09 -10.20
N LEU A 116 6.08 -4.25 -9.77
CA LEU A 116 6.46 -5.21 -8.73
C LEU A 116 6.69 -4.45 -7.42
N TYR A 117 5.95 -4.84 -6.38
CA TYR A 117 6.13 -4.31 -5.03
C TYR A 117 7.58 -4.53 -4.58
N ALA A 118 8.16 -3.52 -3.93
CA ALA A 118 9.55 -3.48 -3.44
C ALA A 118 10.65 -3.54 -4.52
N LEU A 119 10.34 -3.41 -5.81
CA LEU A 119 11.36 -3.39 -6.87
C LEU A 119 12.38 -2.25 -6.69
N ASN A 120 11.93 -1.11 -6.16
CA ASN A 120 12.79 0.02 -5.79
C ASN A 120 13.90 -0.37 -4.79
N PHE A 121 13.63 -1.34 -3.91
CA PHE A 121 14.62 -1.91 -3.00
C PHE A 121 15.40 -3.05 -3.66
N ALA A 122 14.70 -3.97 -4.32
CA ALA A 122 15.27 -5.21 -4.84
C ALA A 122 16.29 -4.98 -5.96
N LYS A 123 16.10 -3.95 -6.79
CA LYS A 123 17.06 -3.60 -7.86
C LYS A 123 18.48 -3.33 -7.34
N ASN A 124 18.63 -2.96 -6.07
CA ASN A 124 19.93 -2.68 -5.46
C ASN A 124 20.58 -3.92 -4.82
N ALA A 125 19.90 -5.07 -4.78
CA ALA A 125 20.43 -6.30 -4.19
C ALA A 125 21.53 -6.97 -5.03
N ARG A 126 21.56 -6.70 -6.36
CA ARG A 126 22.55 -7.22 -7.32
C ARG A 126 22.75 -8.75 -7.25
N THR A 127 21.69 -9.48 -6.96
CA THR A 127 21.68 -10.95 -6.79
C THR A 127 21.65 -11.72 -8.10
N GLY A 128 21.32 -11.07 -9.23
CA GLY A 128 21.11 -11.74 -10.52
C GLY A 128 19.76 -12.45 -10.66
N TYR A 129 18.92 -12.40 -9.63
CA TYR A 129 17.56 -12.96 -9.62
C TYR A 129 16.64 -12.14 -8.71
N LEU A 130 15.32 -12.30 -8.93
CA LEU A 130 14.28 -11.83 -8.02
C LEU A 130 13.53 -13.03 -7.43
N ILE A 131 13.05 -12.88 -6.19
CA ILE A 131 12.16 -13.84 -5.55
C ILE A 131 10.75 -13.27 -5.64
N LEU A 132 9.85 -13.95 -6.35
CA LEU A 132 8.47 -13.52 -6.47
C LEU A 132 7.63 -14.12 -5.32
N CYS A 133 6.96 -13.25 -4.57
CA CYS A 133 6.06 -13.60 -3.47
C CYS A 133 4.61 -13.28 -3.82
N GLU A 134 3.67 -13.82 -3.03
CA GLU A 134 2.24 -13.61 -3.21
C GLU A 134 1.76 -12.22 -2.79
N GLY A 135 2.42 -11.57 -1.82
CA GLY A 135 2.01 -10.23 -1.39
C GLY A 135 3.02 -9.45 -0.56
N CYS A 136 2.65 -8.21 -0.24
CA CYS A 136 3.51 -7.26 0.49
C CYS A 136 4.10 -7.82 1.79
N PRO A 137 3.34 -8.50 2.69
CA PRO A 137 3.88 -8.95 3.96
C PRO A 137 5.05 -9.92 3.81
N ASP A 138 4.99 -10.82 2.82
CA ASP A 138 6.03 -11.82 2.58
C ASP A 138 7.32 -11.13 2.12
N VAL A 139 7.19 -10.17 1.20
CA VAL A 139 8.30 -9.34 0.74
C VAL A 139 8.92 -8.55 1.89
N VAL A 140 8.11 -7.89 2.71
CA VAL A 140 8.60 -7.12 3.87
C VAL A 140 9.32 -8.04 4.86
N ALA A 141 8.80 -9.24 5.09
CA ALA A 141 9.41 -10.22 5.99
C ALA A 141 10.77 -10.73 5.46
N LEU A 142 10.85 -11.05 4.16
CA LEU A 142 12.10 -11.46 3.52
C LEU A 142 13.16 -10.35 3.57
N HIS A 143 12.78 -9.11 3.25
CA HIS A 143 13.70 -7.97 3.35
C HIS A 143 14.16 -7.71 4.79
N GLN A 144 13.29 -7.91 5.78
CA GLN A 144 13.67 -7.85 7.20
C GLN A 144 14.67 -8.96 7.56
N ALA A 145 14.52 -10.16 7.01
CA ALA A 145 15.44 -11.28 7.17
C ALA A 145 16.75 -11.12 6.37
N GLY A 146 16.94 -10.01 5.65
CA GLY A 146 18.14 -9.74 4.86
C GLY A 146 18.07 -10.21 3.41
N ILE A 147 16.98 -10.88 3.00
CA ILE A 147 16.75 -11.33 1.62
C ILE A 147 16.15 -10.16 0.83
N ARG A 148 17.04 -9.35 0.24
CA ARG A 148 16.68 -8.07 -0.38
C ARG A 148 16.20 -8.20 -1.83
N SER A 149 16.21 -9.39 -2.44
CA SER A 149 15.77 -9.62 -3.82
C SER A 149 14.28 -9.96 -3.96
N ALA A 150 13.53 -9.96 -2.86
CA ALA A 150 12.11 -10.28 -2.87
C ALA A 150 11.24 -9.15 -3.43
N VAL A 151 10.23 -9.53 -4.22
CA VAL A 151 9.23 -8.67 -4.86
C VAL A 151 7.87 -9.38 -4.89
N ALA A 152 6.77 -8.68 -5.18
CA ALA A 152 5.45 -9.30 -5.34
C ALA A 152 4.62 -8.60 -6.42
N THR A 153 3.76 -9.36 -7.10
CA THR A 153 2.61 -8.78 -7.82
C THR A 153 1.51 -8.41 -6.81
N LEU A 154 0.65 -7.46 -7.14
CA LEU A 154 -0.38 -6.97 -6.23
C LEU A 154 -1.79 -7.27 -6.73
N GLY A 155 -2.22 -8.52 -6.52
CA GLY A 155 -3.55 -8.99 -6.89
C GLY A 155 -3.72 -9.24 -8.40
N THR A 156 -2.65 -9.69 -9.05
CA THR A 156 -2.64 -10.13 -10.46
C THR A 156 -1.67 -11.29 -10.64
N SER A 157 -1.96 -12.16 -11.60
CA SER A 157 -0.96 -13.09 -12.14
C SER A 157 0.20 -12.32 -12.77
N ILE A 158 1.37 -12.97 -12.88
CA ILE A 158 2.48 -12.44 -13.66
C ILE A 158 2.04 -12.21 -15.12
N THR A 159 2.52 -11.14 -15.71
CA THR A 159 2.22 -10.73 -17.09
C THR A 159 3.53 -10.63 -17.85
N SER A 160 3.50 -10.62 -19.18
CA SER A 160 4.68 -10.38 -20.01
C SER A 160 5.33 -9.01 -19.75
N GLU A 161 4.54 -8.01 -19.35
CA GLU A 161 5.05 -6.67 -18.99
C GLU A 161 5.86 -6.66 -17.68
N HIS A 162 5.81 -7.72 -16.86
CA HIS A 162 6.66 -7.86 -15.68
C HIS A 162 8.02 -8.50 -15.97
N ALA A 163 8.15 -9.22 -17.10
CA ALA A 163 9.34 -9.99 -17.49
C ALA A 163 10.33 -9.15 -18.29
#